data_AF-A0AB39XHY7-F1
#
_entry.id   AF-A0AB39XHY7-F1
#
_cell.length_a   1.000
_cell.length_b   1.000
_cell.length_c   1.000
_cell.angle_alpha   90.00
_cell.angle_beta   90.00
_cell.angle_gamma   90.00
#
_symmetry.space_group_name_H-M   'P 1'
#
loop_
_entity.id
_entity.type
_entity.pdbx_description
1 polymer ?
#
loop_
_entity_poly.entity_id
_entity_poly.type
_entity_poly.pdbx_seq_one_letter_code
_entity_poly.pdbx_strand_id
1 'polypeptide(L)'
;MYQDECLKEARTIAGRREVLYHGTRHLRSVLRVNTLFCSYPGEKQISFTRSPEVAAYVASIERDNDEDEGAVLVFNRRALQNGYRLDSWHDSDDETDEMEERICGRDIAEVQRYLLASLWSAPRRETLGTGSETIDYSR
;
A
#
# COMPACT_ATOMS: atom_id res chain seq x y z
N MET A 1 10.91 12.54 -5.84
CA MET A 1 10.57 13.79 -5.13
C MET A 1 9.31 13.62 -4.29
N TYR A 2 8.13 13.35 -4.86
CA TYR A 2 6.90 13.18 -4.07
C TYR A 2 6.82 11.89 -3.23
N GLN A 3 7.40 10.78 -3.70
CA GLN A 3 7.46 9.54 -2.92
C GLN A 3 8.30 9.71 -1.65
N ASP A 4 9.40 10.49 -1.71
CA ASP A 4 10.26 10.79 -0.57
C ASP A 4 9.54 11.63 0.49
N GLU A 5 8.66 12.54 0.08
CA GLU A 5 7.83 13.35 1.00
C GLU A 5 6.77 12.49 1.69
N CYS A 6 6.07 11.63 0.94
CA CYS A 6 5.12 10.67 1.49
C CYS A 6 5.78 9.75 2.53
N LEU A 7 6.98 9.23 2.24
CA LEU A 7 7.72 8.37 3.17
C LEU A 7 8.19 9.12 4.43
N LYS A 8 8.65 10.36 4.28
CA LYS A 8 9.00 11.21 5.43
C LYS A 8 7.79 11.46 6.32
N GLU A 9 6.65 11.81 5.72
CA GLU A 9 5.42 12.07 6.45
C GLU A 9 4.91 10.80 7.16
N ALA A 10 4.92 9.64 6.48
CA ALA A 10 4.59 8.34 7.06
C ALA A 10 5.42 8.05 8.31
N ARG A 11 6.74 8.26 8.23
CA ARG A 11 7.68 8.09 9.35
C ARG A 11 7.42 9.10 10.48
N THR A 12 7.07 10.35 10.17
CA THR A 12 6.68 11.37 11.16
C THR A 12 5.39 10.99 11.89
N ILE A 13 4.37 10.50 11.17
CA ILE A 13 3.09 10.04 11.75
C ILE A 13 3.30 8.83 12.65
N ALA A 14 4.13 7.89 12.21
CA ALA A 14 4.52 6.74 13.02
C ALA A 14 5.15 7.19 14.33
N GLY A 15 6.18 8.05 14.27
CA GLY A 15 6.86 8.57 15.45
C GLY A 15 7.34 7.44 16.37
N ARG A 16 6.75 7.32 17.57
CA ARG A 16 7.00 6.22 18.53
C ARG A 16 5.84 5.19 18.62
N ARG A 17 4.88 5.27 17.71
CA ARG A 17 3.70 4.39 17.68
C ARG A 17 4.05 3.09 16.96
N GLU A 18 3.42 2.01 17.38
CA GLU A 18 3.38 0.78 16.59
C GLU A 18 2.37 0.96 15.47
N VAL A 19 2.85 1.04 14.23
CA VAL A 19 2.02 1.25 13.05
C VAL A 19 2.19 0.12 12.04
N LEU A 20 1.18 -0.03 11.20
CA LEU A 20 1.19 -0.89 10.03
C LEU A 20 0.83 -0.07 8.80
N TYR A 21 1.47 -0.37 7.69
CA TYR A 21 1.25 0.29 6.41
C TYR A 21 0.57 -0.67 5.44
N HIS A 22 -0.29 -0.11 4.59
CA HIS A 22 -0.93 -0.84 3.50
C HIS A 22 -0.88 0.01 2.23
N GLY A 23 -0.26 -0.51 1.17
CA GLY A 23 -0.26 0.11 -0.14
C GLY A 23 -1.56 -0.18 -0.90
N THR A 24 -2.20 0.85 -1.45
CA THR A 24 -3.43 0.67 -2.23
C THR A 24 -3.52 1.66 -3.38
N ARG A 25 -4.14 1.23 -4.49
CA ARG A 25 -4.53 2.10 -5.62
C ARG A 25 -6.03 2.47 -5.58
N HIS A 26 -6.71 2.20 -4.47
CA HIS A 26 -8.16 2.39 -4.33
C HIS A 26 -8.54 3.28 -3.13
N LEU A 27 -7.70 4.28 -2.82
CA LEU A 27 -7.87 5.11 -1.62
C LEU A 27 -9.26 5.75 -1.54
N ARG A 28 -9.76 6.33 -2.64
CA ARG A 28 -11.04 7.04 -2.67
C ARG A 28 -12.18 6.08 -2.36
N SER A 29 -12.16 4.88 -2.93
CA SER A 29 -13.17 3.85 -2.67
C SER A 29 -13.13 3.36 -1.23
N VAL A 30 -11.93 3.10 -0.67
CA VAL A 30 -11.77 2.71 0.73
C VAL A 30 -12.33 3.77 1.67
N LEU A 31 -12.01 5.05 1.45
CA LEU A 31 -12.49 6.15 2.29
C LEU A 31 -14.00 6.40 2.12
N ARG A 32 -14.53 6.30 0.89
CA ARG A 32 -15.96 6.50 0.59
C ARG A 32 -16.83 5.43 1.23
N VAL A 33 -16.41 4.16 1.17
CA VAL A 33 -17.16 3.03 1.74
C VAL A 33 -16.78 2.76 3.19
N ASN A 34 -15.71 3.41 3.69
CA ASN A 34 -15.15 3.22 5.02
C ASN A 34 -14.83 1.75 5.34
N THR A 35 -14.41 1.00 4.30
CA THR A 35 -14.14 -0.43 4.37
C THR A 35 -12.92 -0.76 3.53
N LEU A 36 -11.98 -1.51 4.10
CA LEU A 36 -10.87 -2.11 3.36
C LEU A 36 -11.25 -3.55 3.07
N PHE A 37 -11.51 -3.84 1.79
CA PHE A 37 -11.94 -5.15 1.35
C PHE A 37 -10.75 -6.11 1.20
N CYS A 38 -10.97 -7.39 1.50
CA CYS A 38 -10.03 -8.43 1.13
C CYS A 38 -9.84 -8.49 -0.38
N SER A 39 -8.64 -8.88 -0.81
CA SER A 39 -8.36 -9.16 -2.22
C SER A 39 -9.26 -10.28 -2.77
N TYR A 40 -9.69 -10.12 -4.02
CA TYR A 40 -10.41 -11.12 -4.81
C TYR A 40 -9.97 -11.04 -6.28
N PRO A 41 -9.74 -12.16 -6.98
CA PRO A 41 -9.74 -13.55 -6.54
C PRO A 41 -8.42 -13.97 -5.87
N GLY A 42 -8.47 -14.92 -4.91
CA GLY A 42 -7.28 -15.44 -4.23
C GLY A 42 -7.51 -15.77 -2.75
N GLU A 43 -6.44 -15.71 -1.95
CA GLU A 43 -6.55 -15.74 -0.49
C GLU A 43 -7.27 -14.48 0.00
N LYS A 44 -8.42 -14.66 0.65
CA LYS A 44 -9.17 -13.54 1.26
C LYS A 44 -8.36 -12.98 2.42
N GLN A 45 -7.47 -12.03 2.13
CA GLN A 45 -6.65 -11.39 3.14
C GLN A 45 -6.41 -9.92 2.85
N ILE A 46 -6.02 -9.20 3.89
CA ILE A 46 -5.51 -7.83 3.82
C ILE A 46 -4.11 -7.87 4.41
N SER A 47 -3.13 -7.55 3.58
CA SER A 47 -1.71 -7.57 3.95
C SER A 47 -1.24 -6.21 4.45
N PHE A 48 -0.31 -6.26 5.41
CA PHE A 48 0.31 -5.10 6.03
C PHE A 48 1.81 -5.32 6.17
N THR A 49 2.56 -4.24 6.00
CA THR A 49 4.00 -4.19 6.23
C THR A 49 4.34 -3.18 7.32
N ARG A 50 5.47 -3.35 8.02
CA ARG A 50 6.05 -2.34 8.91
C ARG A 50 6.97 -1.38 8.16
N SER A 51 7.25 -1.64 6.87
CA SER A 51 8.07 -0.81 6.00
C SER A 51 7.20 0.15 5.16
N PRO A 52 7.28 1.48 5.38
CA PRO A 52 6.56 2.42 4.53
C PRO A 52 7.07 2.38 3.07
N GLU A 53 8.33 2.00 2.85
CA GLU A 53 8.90 1.82 1.51
C GLU A 53 8.22 0.70 0.74
N VAL A 54 7.97 -0.45 1.38
CA VAL A 54 7.28 -1.60 0.78
C VAL A 54 5.84 -1.22 0.44
N ALA A 55 5.12 -0.56 1.36
CA ALA A 55 3.76 -0.08 1.09
C ALA A 55 3.71 0.93 -0.07
N ALA A 56 4.69 1.84 -0.15
CA ALA A 56 4.79 2.79 -1.26
C ALA A 56 5.08 2.10 -2.60
N TYR A 57 5.94 1.06 -2.59
CA TYR A 57 6.20 0.24 -3.75
C TYR A 57 4.92 -0.45 -4.23
N VAL A 58 4.18 -1.13 -3.36
CA VAL A 58 2.95 -1.81 -3.76
C VAL A 58 1.86 -0.84 -4.19
N ALA A 59 1.73 0.32 -3.55
CA ALA A 59 0.85 1.38 -3.99
C ALA A 59 1.17 1.88 -5.42
N SER A 60 2.40 1.68 -5.90
CA SER A 60 2.83 2.07 -7.25
C SER A 60 2.57 1.00 -8.32
N ILE A 61 2.14 -0.20 -7.94
CA ILE A 61 1.83 -1.28 -8.88
C ILE A 61 0.48 -1.03 -9.54
N GLU A 62 0.50 -0.83 -10.86
CA GLU A 62 -0.70 -0.61 -11.66
C GLU A 62 -1.57 -1.87 -11.76
N ARG A 63 -2.89 -1.66 -11.83
CA ARG A 63 -3.92 -2.70 -11.97
C ARG A 63 -4.97 -2.25 -12.98
N ASP A 64 -5.63 -3.20 -13.62
CA ASP A 64 -6.60 -2.91 -14.68
C ASP A 64 -7.84 -2.13 -14.21
N ASN A 65 -8.08 -2.03 -12.90
CA ASN A 65 -9.35 -1.56 -12.32
C ASN A 65 -9.20 -0.54 -11.19
N ASP A 66 -8.12 0.25 -11.17
CA ASP A 66 -7.81 1.15 -10.07
C ASP A 66 -8.14 2.62 -10.31
N GLU A 67 -7.72 3.48 -9.38
CA GLU A 67 -8.08 4.90 -9.33
C GLU A 67 -6.96 5.82 -9.84
N ASP A 68 -6.03 5.29 -10.65
CA ASP A 68 -4.87 5.97 -11.26
C ASP A 68 -3.81 6.49 -10.27
N GLU A 69 -4.15 6.62 -8.98
CA GLU A 69 -3.30 7.17 -7.93
C GLU A 69 -3.07 6.14 -6.81
N GLY A 70 -1.80 5.90 -6.49
CA GLY A 70 -1.40 5.08 -5.35
C GLY A 70 -1.49 5.84 -4.03
N ALA A 71 -1.70 5.14 -2.93
CA ALA A 71 -1.66 5.70 -1.60
C ALA A 71 -1.12 4.71 -0.57
N VAL A 72 -0.53 5.26 0.48
CA VAL A 72 -0.13 4.53 1.69
C VAL A 72 -1.13 4.85 2.79
N LEU A 73 -1.81 3.82 3.28
CA LEU A 73 -2.63 3.90 4.48
C LEU A 73 -1.77 3.58 5.71
N VAL A 74 -1.84 4.42 6.73
CA VAL A 74 -1.11 4.25 8.00
C VAL A 74 -2.10 3.87 9.09
N PHE A 75 -1.94 2.70 9.69
CA PHE A 75 -2.83 2.15 10.70
C PHE A 75 -2.20 2.09 12.08
N ASN A 76 -3.01 2.28 13.12
CA ASN A 76 -2.62 1.97 14.49
C ASN A 76 -2.67 0.46 14.72
N ARG A 77 -1.50 -0.17 14.88
CA ARG A 77 -1.38 -1.63 15.02
C ARG A 77 -2.14 -2.16 16.22
N ARG A 78 -2.05 -1.52 17.39
CA ARG A 78 -2.76 -1.95 18.60
C ARG A 78 -4.27 -1.85 18.45
N ALA A 79 -4.75 -0.79 17.82
CA ALA A 79 -6.18 -0.64 17.56
C ALA A 79 -6.69 -1.76 16.64
N LEU A 80 -5.93 -2.11 15.59
CA LEU A 80 -6.23 -3.25 14.72
C LEU A 80 -6.23 -4.57 15.50
N GLN A 81 -5.19 -4.85 16.29
CA GLN A 81 -5.09 -6.08 17.10
C GLN A 81 -6.25 -6.27 18.09
N ASN A 82 -6.82 -5.18 18.60
CA ASN A 82 -7.97 -5.25 19.50
C ASN A 82 -9.26 -5.64 18.76
N GLY A 83 -9.36 -5.39 17.45
CA GLY A 83 -10.54 -5.69 16.64
C GLY A 83 -10.41 -6.91 15.72
N TYR A 84 -9.17 -7.28 15.39
CA TYR A 84 -8.83 -8.28 14.39
C TYR A 84 -7.65 -9.12 14.84
N ARG A 85 -7.66 -10.39 14.42
CA ARG A 85 -6.50 -11.27 14.56
C ARG A 85 -5.47 -10.87 13.50
N LEU A 86 -4.31 -10.39 13.94
CA LEU A 86 -3.15 -10.20 13.09
C LEU A 86 -2.31 -11.48 13.10
N ASP A 87 -2.21 -12.13 11.95
CA ASP A 87 -1.30 -13.25 11.76
C ASP A 87 0.03 -12.71 11.20
N SER A 88 1.13 -12.96 11.91
CA SER A 88 2.46 -12.71 11.36
C SER A 88 2.72 -13.73 10.25
N TRP A 89 2.99 -13.24 9.04
CA TRP A 89 3.45 -14.09 7.95
C TRP A 89 4.94 -13.82 7.76
N HIS A 90 5.73 -14.89 7.81
CA HIS A 90 7.15 -14.87 7.51
C HIS A 90 7.36 -16.09 6.65
N ASP A 91 7.31 -15.91 5.33
CA ASP A 91 8.09 -16.82 4.49
C ASP A 91 9.53 -16.34 4.62
N SER A 92 10.39 -17.22 5.11
CA SER A 92 11.81 -16.96 5.22
C SER A 92 12.37 -16.82 3.81
N ASP A 93 12.77 -15.59 3.44
CA ASP A 93 13.87 -15.23 2.50
C ASP A 93 13.54 -14.08 1.51
N ASP A 94 12.30 -13.61 1.40
CA ASP A 94 11.95 -12.47 0.50
C ASP A 94 11.68 -11.15 1.26
N GLU A 95 12.65 -10.23 1.23
CA GLU A 95 12.62 -8.93 1.92
C GLU A 95 11.68 -7.87 1.29
N THR A 96 10.92 -8.22 0.26
CA THR A 96 10.10 -7.26 -0.52
C THR A 96 8.59 -7.46 -0.40
N ASP A 97 8.15 -8.35 0.48
CA ASP A 97 6.75 -8.73 0.54
C ASP A 97 5.93 -7.85 1.50
N GLU A 98 4.73 -7.45 1.07
CA GLU A 98 3.78 -6.68 1.88
C GLU A 98 3.18 -7.52 3.03
N MET A 99 3.57 -8.78 3.15
CA MET A 99 2.97 -9.79 4.01
C MET A 99 3.76 -9.99 5.30
N GLU A 100 4.09 -8.93 6.03
CA GLU A 100 4.67 -9.11 7.38
C GLU A 100 3.58 -9.45 8.39
N GLU A 101 2.42 -8.78 8.28
CA GLU A 101 1.23 -9.03 9.08
C GLU A 101 0.00 -9.03 8.19
N ARG A 102 -0.99 -9.89 8.49
CA ARG A 102 -2.21 -9.97 7.69
C ARG A 102 -3.46 -10.20 8.53
N ILE A 103 -4.60 -9.79 7.98
CA ILE A 103 -5.94 -10.15 8.45
C ILE A 103 -6.57 -11.06 7.42
N CYS A 104 -6.94 -12.28 7.83
CA CYS A 104 -7.53 -13.28 6.94
C CYS A 104 -9.05 -13.40 7.12
N GLY A 105 -9.74 -13.71 6.03
CA GLY A 105 -11.12 -14.16 6.00
C GLY A 105 -12.19 -13.10 6.24
N ARG A 106 -11.82 -11.81 6.39
CA ARG A 106 -12.77 -10.73 6.60
C ARG A 106 -12.24 -9.35 6.21
N ASP A 107 -13.16 -8.51 5.76
CA ASP A 107 -12.92 -7.08 5.51
C ASP A 107 -12.71 -6.32 6.84
N ILE A 108 -12.06 -5.16 6.73
CA ILE A 108 -11.96 -4.21 7.83
C ILE A 108 -13.01 -3.13 7.61
N ALA A 109 -14.12 -3.24 8.33
CA ALA A 109 -15.15 -2.20 8.38
C ALA A 109 -14.72 -1.08 9.33
N GLU A 110 -15.31 0.11 9.15
CA GLU A 110 -15.00 1.31 9.94
C GLU A 110 -13.51 1.66 9.92
N VAL A 111 -12.88 1.61 8.74
CA VAL A 111 -11.44 1.84 8.53
C VAL A 111 -10.93 3.07 9.28
N GLN A 112 -11.69 4.16 9.30
CA GLN A 112 -11.33 5.41 9.98
C GLN A 112 -11.05 5.24 11.48
N ARG A 113 -11.61 4.22 12.14
CA ARG A 113 -11.35 3.92 13.55
C ARG A 113 -9.91 3.46 13.81
N TYR A 114 -9.28 2.87 12.81
CA TYR A 114 -7.94 2.29 12.88
C TYR A 114 -6.90 3.14 12.14
N LEU A 115 -7.36 3.96 11.20
CA LEU A 115 -6.52 4.79 10.34
C LEU A 115 -5.96 6.00 11.09
N LEU A 116 -4.64 6.16 11.04
CA LEU A 116 -3.94 7.35 11.54
C LEU A 116 -3.78 8.40 10.44
N ALA A 117 -3.54 7.97 9.20
CA ALA A 117 -3.41 8.84 8.04
C ALA A 117 -3.58 8.08 6.71
N SER A 118 -3.90 8.82 5.66
CA SER A 118 -3.81 8.37 4.27
C SER A 118 -2.92 9.33 3.49
N LEU A 119 -1.87 8.82 2.87
CA LEU A 119 -0.87 9.62 2.17
C LEU A 119 -0.86 9.23 0.70
N TRP A 120 -1.02 10.21 -0.19
CA TRP A 120 -0.96 9.97 -1.63
C TRP A 120 0.48 9.68 -2.04
N SER A 121 0.70 8.53 -2.67
CA SER A 121 1.93 8.24 -3.37
C SER A 121 1.78 8.79 -4.78
N ALA A 122 2.69 9.67 -5.22
CA ALA A 122 2.58 10.25 -6.55
C ALA A 122 2.47 9.16 -7.62
N PRO A 123 1.76 9.43 -8.73
CA PRO A 123 1.69 8.49 -9.84
C PRO A 123 3.11 8.14 -10.28
N ARG A 124 3.36 6.84 -10.51
CA ARG A 124 4.57 6.41 -11.20
C ARG A 124 4.53 7.09 -12.56
N ARG A 125 5.36 8.12 -12.76
CA ARG A 125 5.61 8.59 -14.11
C ARG A 125 6.21 7.39 -14.84
N GLU A 126 5.50 6.84 -15.81
CA GLU A 126 6.18 6.21 -16.92
C GLU A 126 7.29 7.19 -17.30
N THR A 127 8.53 6.76 -17.21
CA THR A 127 9.58 7.38 -18.02
C THR A 127 9.03 7.32 -19.43
N LEU A 128 8.45 8.43 -19.89
CA LEU A 128 8.24 8.71 -21.30
C LEU A 128 9.50 8.22 -21.97
N GLY A 129 9.38 7.16 -22.77
CA GLY A 129 10.47 6.68 -23.59
C GLY A 129 10.98 7.87 -24.37
N THR A 130 12.13 8.40 -23.94
CA THR A 130 12.88 9.35 -24.74
C THR A 130 13.35 8.58 -25.94
N GLY A 131 12.64 8.78 -27.06
CA GLY A 131 13.08 8.46 -28.41
C GLY A 131 13.49 7.01 -28.64
N SER A 132 12.61 6.25 -29.29
CA SER A 132 13.12 5.32 -30.30
C SER A 132 13.82 6.16 -31.37
N GLU A 133 15.13 6.40 -31.21
CA GLU A 133 16.01 6.61 -32.35
C GLU A 133 15.92 5.31 -33.16
N THR A 134 15.12 5.36 -34.21
CA THR A 134 15.21 4.38 -35.29
C THR A 134 16.56 4.63 -35.94
N ILE A 135 17.56 3.82 -35.59
CA ILE A 135 18.78 3.74 -36.38
C ILE A 135 18.38 3.11 -37.71
N ASP A 136 18.33 3.94 -38.75
CA ASP A 136 18.13 3.50 -40.12
C ASP A 136 19.43 2.85 -40.62
N TYR A 137 19.41 1.53 -40.74
CA TYR A 137 20.43 0.76 -41.46
C TYR A 137 19.97 0.52 -42.90
N SER A 138 19.78 1.58 -43.68
CA SER A 138 19.40 1.47 -45.09
C SER A 138 20.07 2.52 -46.00
N ARG A 139 21.29 2.18 -46.45
CA ARG A 139 21.98 2.51 -47.72
C ARG A 139 23.35 3.15 -47.60
#